data_AF-A0ABD0C3H8-F1
#
_entry.id   AF-A0ABD0C3H8-F1
#
_cell.length_a   1.000
_cell.length_b   1.000
_cell.length_c   1.000
_cell.angle_alpha   90.00
_cell.angle_beta   90.00
_cell.angle_gamma   90.00
#
_symmetry.space_group_name_H-M   'P 1'
#
loop_
_entity.id
_entity.type
_entity.pdbx_description
1 polymer ?
#
loop_
_entity_poly.entity_id
_entity_poly.type
_entity_poly.pdbx_seq_one_letter_code
_entity_poly.pdbx_strand_id
1 'polypeptide(L)' 'MTNYSADGSNVVNRWYKDGCLYCAFVDGTIMEYGRNKIPERYIEVMRNELAQTVYDLQGGKYDFDDFEPMEA' A
#
# COMPACT_ATOMS: atom_id res chain seq x y z
N MET A 1 8.25 13.20 2.82
CA MET A 1 7.50 12.21 2.01
C MET A 1 6.67 12.96 0.97
N THR A 2 7.18 13.18 -0.24
CA THR A 2 6.50 14.00 -1.27
C THR A 2 6.15 13.23 -2.54
N ASN A 3 6.40 11.91 -2.60
CA ASN A 3 6.26 11.11 -3.82
C ASN A 3 5.17 10.01 -3.80
N TYR A 4 4.40 9.88 -2.72
CA TYR A 4 3.33 8.88 -2.60
C TYR A 4 1.96 9.56 -2.55
N SER A 5 1.59 10.22 -3.65
CA SER A 5 0.21 10.69 -3.83
C SER A 5 -0.66 9.51 -4.26
N ALA A 6 -1.83 9.34 -3.64
CA ALA A 6 -2.82 8.36 -4.08
C ALA A 6 -3.30 8.59 -5.53
N ASP A 7 -3.19 9.82 -6.03
CA ASP A 7 -3.52 10.20 -7.41
C ASP A 7 -2.26 10.27 -8.31
N GLY A 8 -1.12 9.80 -7.80
CA GLY A 8 0.16 9.78 -8.52
C GLY A 8 0.15 8.84 -9.74
N SER A 9 0.94 9.19 -10.76
CA SER A 9 1.15 8.38 -11.96
C SER A 9 1.99 7.13 -11.72
N ASN A 10 2.69 7.07 -10.58
CA ASN A 10 3.50 5.94 -10.13
C ASN A 10 2.70 4.85 -9.40
N VAL A 11 1.38 5.00 -9.25
CA VAL A 11 0.50 4.01 -8.64
C VAL A 11 0.12 2.95 -9.68
N VAL A 12 0.43 1.69 -9.37
CA VAL A 12 0.11 0.54 -10.23
C VAL A 12 -1.18 -0.18 -9.85
N ASN A 13 -1.65 -0.03 -8.60
CA ASN A 13 -2.90 -0.61 -8.15
C ASN A 13 -3.54 0.25 -7.06
N ARG A 14 -4.88 0.30 -7.03
CA ARG A 14 -5.69 1.01 -6.04
C ARG A 14 -6.86 0.14 -5.63
N TRP A 15 -7.08 0.01 -4.33
CA TRP A 15 -8.25 -0.70 -3.81
C TRP A 15 -8.70 -0.12 -2.48
N TYR A 16 -9.97 -0.39 -2.13
CA TYR A 16 -10.54 -0.02 -0.85
C TYR A 16 -10.73 -1.26 0.01
N LYS A 17 -10.37 -1.16 1.28
CA LYS A 17 -10.60 -2.20 2.29
C LYS A 17 -10.84 -1.51 3.63
N ASP A 18 -11.87 -1.93 4.34
CA ASP A 18 -12.22 -1.42 5.69
C ASP A 18 -12.31 0.11 5.81
N GLY A 19 -12.79 0.77 4.74
CA GLY A 19 -12.95 2.23 4.70
C GLY A 19 -11.66 3.01 4.42
N CYS A 20 -10.54 2.33 4.23
CA CYS A 20 -9.25 2.91 3.86
C CYS A 20 -8.96 2.70 2.37
N LEU A 21 -8.23 3.64 1.77
CA LEU A 21 -7.72 3.51 0.40
C LEU A 21 -6.29 2.97 0.48
N TYR A 22 -6.00 1.94 -0.29
CA TYR A 22 -4.66 1.39 -0.43
C TYR A 22 -4.15 1.66 -1.84
N CYS A 23 -2.89 2.07 -1.96
CA CYS A 23 -2.21 2.24 -3.24
C CYS A 23 -0.89 1.48 -3.25
N ALA A 24 -0.67 0.67 -4.29
CA ALA A 24 0.61 0.05 -4.57
C ALA A 24 1.38 0.88 -5.61
N PHE A 25 2.65 1.11 -5.37
CA PHE A 25 3.55 1.93 -6.19
C PHE A 25 4.56 1.07 -6.95
N VAL A 26 5.05 1.60 -8.08
CA VAL A 26 6.02 0.92 -8.97
C VAL A 26 7.31 0.46 -8.28
N ASP A 27 7.67 1.09 -7.15
CA ASP A 27 8.90 0.83 -6.39
C ASP A 27 8.77 -0.30 -5.36
N GLY A 28 7.56 -0.83 -5.14
CA GLY A 28 7.29 -1.85 -4.12
C GLY A 28 6.67 -1.29 -2.84
N THR A 29 6.46 0.02 -2.75
CA THR A 29 5.74 0.64 -1.62
C THR A 29 4.25 0.35 -1.75
N ILE A 30 3.61 -0.02 -0.65
CA ILE A 30 2.15 -0.06 -0.54
C ILE A 30 1.74 0.86 0.61
N MET A 31 0.91 1.85 0.33
CA MET A 31 0.49 2.88 1.28
C MET A 31 -0.98 2.71 1.62
N GLU A 32 -1.30 2.77 2.91
CA GLU A 32 -2.66 2.98 3.42
C GLU A 32 -2.92 4.47 3.58
N TYR A 33 -4.06 4.90 3.07
CA TYR A 33 -4.56 6.26 3.21
C TYR A 33 -5.86 6.25 4.00
N GLY A 34 -5.87 7.10 5.01
CA GLY A 34 -7.07 7.43 5.76
C GLY A 34 -7.99 8.40 5.02
N ARG A 35 -8.79 9.12 5.80
CA ARG A 35 -9.72 10.13 5.25
C ARG A 35 -8.98 11.20 4.46
N ASN A 36 -9.61 11.65 3.37
CA ASN A 36 -9.06 12.66 2.46
C ASN A 36 -7.73 12.29 1.79
N LYS A 37 -7.44 10.98 1.65
CA LYS A 37 -6.20 10.49 1.04
C LYS A 37 -4.94 10.98 1.78
N ILE A 38 -5.03 11.10 3.10
CA ILE A 38 -3.88 11.39 3.95
C ILE A 38 -3.14 10.06 4.20
N PRO A 39 -1.85 9.94 3.88
CA PRO A 39 -1.07 8.73 4.17
C PRO A 39 -1.04 8.46 5.69
N GLU A 40 -1.35 7.23 6.10
CA GLU A 40 -1.33 6.82 7.51
C GLU A 40 -0.15 5.89 7.80
N ARG A 41 0.10 4.91 6.92
CA ARG A 41 1.20 3.94 7.05
C ARG A 41 1.56 3.34 5.71
N TYR A 42 2.74 2.73 5.63
CA TYR A 42 3.19 2.01 4.45
C TYR A 42 3.93 0.73 4.83
N ILE A 43 3.99 -0.17 3.85
CA ILE A 43 4.87 -1.33 3.85
C ILE A 43 5.71 -1.30 2.57
N GLU A 44 6.90 -1.86 2.63
CA GLU A 44 7.77 -2.05 1.48
C GLU A 44 7.91 -3.55 1.22
N VAL A 45 7.74 -3.93 -0.04
CA VAL A 45 7.97 -5.31 -0.48
C VAL A 45 8.89 -5.32 -1.69
N MET A 46 9.52 -6.47 -1.93
CA MET A 46 10.31 -6.62 -3.13
C MET A 46 9.42 -6.46 -4.37
N ARG A 47 9.94 -5.76 -5.40
CA ARG A 47 9.17 -5.44 -6.60
C ARG A 47 8.60 -6.68 -7.32
N ASN A 48 9.30 -7.82 -7.27
CA ASN A 48 8.84 -9.09 -7.82
C ASN A 48 7.71 -9.74 -7.00
N GLU A 49 7.52 -9.35 -5.75
CA GLU A 49 6.49 -9.86 -4.84
C GLU A 49 5.24 -8.97 -4.81
N LEU A 50 5.36 -7.71 -5.22
CA LEU A 50 4.31 -6.69 -5.18
C LEU A 50 2.94 -7.18 -5.68
N ALA A 51 2.90 -7.83 -6.85
CA ALA A 51 1.63 -8.31 -7.43
C ALA A 51 0.95 -9.37 -6.55
N GLN A 52 1.74 -10.29 -5.99
CA GLN A 52 1.22 -11.34 -5.10
C GLN A 52 0.80 -10.75 -3.76
N THR A 53 1.59 -9.84 -3.18
CA THR A 53 1.25 -9.16 -1.94
C THR A 53 -0.05 -8.37 -2.06
N VAL A 54 -0.24 -7.62 -3.16
CA VAL A 54 -1.49 -6.90 -3.44
C VAL A 54 -2.67 -7.87 -3.51
N TYR A 55 -2.52 -9.00 -4.21
CA TYR A 55 -3.57 -10.02 -4.29
C TYR A 55 -3.92 -10.60 -2.92
N ASP A 56 -2.92 -10.94 -2.11
CA ASP A 56 -3.11 -11.52 -0.79
C ASP A 56 -3.77 -10.53 0.19
N LEU A 57 -3.39 -9.25 0.14
CA LEU A 57 -4.00 -8.16 0.93
C LEU A 57 -5.47 -7.91 0.53
N GLN A 58 -5.75 -7.89 -0.78
CA GLN A 58 -7.11 -7.74 -1.30
C GLN A 58 -7.99 -8.94 -0.94
N GLY A 59 -7.40 -10.14 -0.93
CA GLY A 59 -8.08 -11.39 -0.55
C GLY A 59 -8.24 -11.57 0.97
N GLY A 60 -7.63 -10.71 1.79
CA GLY A 60 -7.65 -10.84 3.25
C GLY A 60 -6.85 -12.02 3.79
N LYS A 61 -5.90 -12.55 3.00
CA LYS A 61 -4.97 -13.59 3.45
C LYS A 61 -3.94 -13.01 4.44
N TYR A 62 -3.59 -11.75 4.26
CA TYR A 62 -2.77 -10.95 5.17
C TYR A 62 -3.42 -9.58 5.37
N ASP A 63 -3.08 -8.94 6.49
CA ASP A 63 -3.37 -7.55 6.80
C ASP A 63 -2.08 -6.73 6.83
N PHE A 64 -2.21 -5.41 6.75
CA PHE A 64 -1.06 -4.49 6.84
C PHE A 64 -0.27 -4.66 8.15
N ASP A 65 -0.95 -5.06 9.23
CA ASP A 65 -0.35 -5.33 10.54
C ASP A 65 0.53 -6.59 10.57
N ASP A 66 0.40 -7.49 9.58
CA ASP A 66 1.25 -8.68 9.46
C ASP A 66 2.64 -8.35 8.90
N PHE A 67 2.84 -7.12 8.42
CA PHE A 67 4.12 -6.64 7.92
C PHE A 67 4.81 -5.86 9.02
N GLU A 68 6.04 -6.25 9.35
CA GLU A 68 6.83 -5.51 10.33
C GLU A 68 7.06 -4.08 9.81
N PRO A 69 6.77 -3.05 10.63
CA PRO A 69 7.16 -1.68 10.27
C PRO A 69 8.69 -1.64 10.20
N MET A 70 9.25 -1.20 9.08
CA MET A 70 10.65 -0.77 9.08
C MET A 70 10.75 0.43 10.02
N GLU A 71 11.53 0.29 11.10
CA GLU A 71 11.86 1.43 11.94
C GLU A 71 12.51 2.53 11.08
N ALA A 72 12.00 3.75 11.25
CA ALA A 72 12.32 4.94 10.46
C ALA A 72 13.75 5.47 10.66
#